data_AF-A0A661R8U8-F1
#
_entry.id   AF-A0A661R8U8-F1
#
_cell.length_a   1.000
_cell.length_b   1.000
_cell.length_c   1.000
_cell.angle_alpha   90.00
_cell.angle_beta   90.00
_cell.angle_gamma   90.00
#
_symmetry.space_group_name_H-M   'P 1'
#
loop_
_entity.id
_entity.type
_entity.pdbx_description
1 polymer ?
#
loop_
_entity_poly.entity_id
_entity_poly.type
_entity_poly.pdbx_seq_one_letter_code
_entity_poly.pdbx_strand_id
1 'polypeptide(L)'
;YLAGFLAFKKEKPNEAEEYLAVAHKNYRKLGTYFSKYGISATMSLPITDEVSAHVGPNVRGILLALVEIYQRQKRWKDAIECLNRLLRLEPDDVVIKLSLAEILMEARTDDPNVCRRVVRLAEGVENESEIHATLLLYKAKALRKLHLNEAARDVLTKALRRKKDRCEELLRALRYERALVYEDLGQHKRARSELEKLYAEAPDYEDVAARLGLRES
;
A
#
# COMPACT_ATOMS: atom_id res chain seq x y z
N TYR A 1 8.55 22.35 -7.48
CA TYR A 1 8.01 21.62 -6.30
C TYR A 1 6.56 22.01 -6.06
N LEU A 2 6.23 23.19 -5.52
CA LEU A 2 4.83 23.57 -5.24
C LEU A 2 3.92 23.56 -6.47
N ALA A 3 4.37 24.11 -7.60
CA ALA A 3 3.60 24.08 -8.85
C ALA A 3 3.19 22.64 -9.25
N GLY A 4 4.10 21.67 -9.07
CA GLY A 4 3.83 20.26 -9.33
C GLY A 4 2.76 19.67 -8.43
N PHE A 5 2.84 19.90 -7.11
CA PHE A 5 1.83 19.44 -6.16
C PHE A 5 0.47 20.17 -6.32
N LEU A 6 0.48 21.44 -6.69
CA LEU A 6 -0.75 22.19 -6.99
C LEU A 6 -1.41 21.69 -8.27
N ALA A 7 -0.64 21.42 -9.33
CA ALA A 7 -1.16 20.81 -10.55
C ALA A 7 -1.70 19.41 -10.27
N PHE A 8 -1.01 18.63 -9.44
CA PHE A 8 -1.45 17.31 -9.01
C PHE A 8 -2.81 17.37 -8.28
N LYS A 9 -2.96 18.28 -7.32
CA LYS A 9 -4.26 18.51 -6.62
C LYS A 9 -5.38 19.00 -7.53
N LYS A 10 -5.06 19.62 -8.66
CA LYS A 10 -6.02 20.07 -9.68
C LYS A 10 -6.29 19.00 -10.75
N GLU A 11 -5.88 17.76 -10.51
CA GLU A 11 -6.07 16.64 -11.43
C GLU A 11 -5.46 16.88 -12.82
N LYS A 12 -4.32 17.59 -12.85
CA LYS A 12 -3.53 17.86 -14.06
C LYS A 12 -2.22 17.06 -14.00
N PRO A 13 -2.26 15.73 -14.24
CA PRO A 13 -1.13 14.85 -13.95
C PRO A 13 0.07 15.09 -14.89
N ASN A 14 -0.16 15.50 -16.14
CA ASN A 14 0.91 15.81 -17.08
C ASN A 14 1.68 17.08 -16.68
N GLU A 15 0.96 18.17 -16.36
CA GLU A 15 1.57 19.40 -15.85
C GLU A 15 2.32 19.14 -14.53
N ALA A 16 1.73 18.33 -13.65
CA ALA A 16 2.34 17.95 -12.39
C ALA A 16 3.67 17.22 -12.59
N GLU A 17 3.71 16.23 -13.50
CA GLU A 17 4.92 15.50 -13.85
C GLU A 17 6.01 16.44 -14.36
N GLU A 18 5.68 17.34 -15.31
CA GLU A 18 6.65 18.29 -15.87
C GLU A 18 7.28 19.17 -14.78
N TYR A 19 6.45 19.77 -13.92
CA TYR A 19 6.92 20.63 -12.83
C TYR A 19 7.77 19.86 -11.81
N LEU A 20 7.43 18.60 -11.53
CA LEU A 20 8.17 17.75 -10.59
C LEU A 20 9.48 17.24 -11.21
N ALA A 21 9.51 16.91 -12.49
CA ALA A 21 10.72 16.51 -13.22
C ALA A 21 11.74 17.66 -13.27
N VAL A 22 11.28 18.90 -13.53
CA VAL A 22 12.13 20.10 -13.45
C VAL A 22 12.66 20.33 -12.04
N ALA A 23 11.81 20.12 -11.01
CA ALA A 23 12.21 20.24 -9.62
C ALA A 23 13.27 19.17 -9.24
N HIS A 24 13.12 17.95 -9.77
CA HIS A 24 14.07 16.86 -9.56
C HIS A 24 15.43 17.14 -10.20
N LYS A 25 15.47 17.70 -11.42
CA LYS A 25 16.73 18.13 -12.06
C LYS A 25 17.48 19.15 -11.21
N ASN A 26 16.75 19.99 -10.47
CA ASN A 26 17.29 21.01 -9.58
C ASN A 26 17.33 20.58 -8.11
N TYR A 27 17.44 19.27 -7.82
CA TYR A 27 17.25 18.73 -6.48
C TYR A 27 18.11 19.39 -5.38
N ARG A 28 19.33 19.83 -5.72
CA ARG A 28 20.26 20.49 -4.79
C ARG A 28 19.74 21.81 -4.22
N LYS A 29 18.78 22.45 -4.90
CA LYS A 29 18.15 23.71 -4.46
C LYS A 29 16.79 23.47 -3.80
N LEU A 30 16.31 22.22 -3.71
CA LEU A 30 15.04 21.92 -3.05
C LEU A 30 15.12 22.27 -1.57
N GLY A 31 14.03 22.79 -1.00
CA GLY A 31 13.97 23.21 0.40
C GLY A 31 14.68 24.52 0.72
N THR A 32 15.69 24.96 -0.05
CA THR A 32 16.53 26.14 0.27
C THR A 32 15.73 27.41 0.56
N TYR A 33 14.81 27.78 -0.32
CA TYR A 33 13.94 28.95 -0.12
C TYR A 33 12.91 28.73 0.98
N PHE A 34 12.39 27.50 1.15
CA PHE A 34 11.48 27.18 2.25
C PHE A 34 12.15 27.40 3.61
N SER A 35 13.36 26.87 3.79
CA SER A 35 14.16 27.06 4.98
C SER A 35 14.55 28.52 5.19
N LYS A 36 14.97 29.23 4.14
CA LYS A 36 15.35 30.65 4.20
C LYS A 36 14.22 31.54 4.74
N TYR A 37 12.99 31.25 4.37
CA TYR A 37 11.82 32.04 4.77
C TYR A 37 11.03 31.42 5.93
N GLY A 38 11.53 30.36 6.57
CA GLY A 38 10.85 29.70 7.69
C GLY A 38 9.53 29.02 7.30
N ILE A 39 9.34 28.68 6.02
CA ILE A 39 8.12 28.06 5.51
C ILE A 39 8.28 26.54 5.57
N SER A 40 7.41 25.85 6.33
CA SER A 40 7.30 24.40 6.27
C SER A 40 6.30 23.99 5.19
N ALA A 41 6.80 23.46 4.07
CA ALA A 41 5.95 22.90 3.02
C ALA A 41 5.83 21.39 3.19
N THR A 42 4.74 20.93 3.81
CA THR A 42 4.44 19.50 3.97
C THR A 42 3.18 19.16 3.15
N MET A 43 3.27 18.13 2.32
CA MET A 43 2.17 17.61 1.51
C MET A 43 1.77 16.23 2.01
N SER A 44 0.49 15.88 1.96
CA SER A 44 0.01 14.52 2.21
C SER A 44 -0.20 13.82 0.88
N LEU A 45 0.37 12.63 0.72
CA LEU A 45 0.19 11.76 -0.44
C LEU A 45 -0.44 10.44 0.01
N PRO A 46 -1.45 9.90 -0.71
CA PRO A 46 -1.88 8.53 -0.48
C PRO A 46 -0.75 7.56 -0.85
N ILE A 47 -0.66 6.47 -0.11
CA ILE A 47 0.29 5.36 -0.35
C ILE A 47 -0.47 4.08 -0.64
N THR A 48 -1.57 3.83 0.08
CA THR A 48 -2.60 2.84 -0.20
C THR A 48 -3.96 3.46 0.16
N ASP A 49 -5.06 2.74 -0.06
CA ASP A 49 -6.39 3.17 0.39
C ASP A 49 -6.43 3.46 1.91
N GLU A 50 -5.59 2.77 2.69
CA GLU A 50 -5.56 2.87 4.15
C GLU A 50 -4.47 3.81 4.69
N VAL A 51 -3.43 4.14 3.91
CA VAL A 51 -2.21 4.80 4.43
C VAL A 51 -1.84 6.04 3.62
N SER A 52 -1.47 7.13 4.31
CA SER A 52 -0.90 8.35 3.70
C SER A 52 0.50 8.67 4.23
N ALA A 53 1.34 9.29 3.40
CA ALA A 53 2.66 9.78 3.77
C ALA A 53 2.74 11.31 3.71
N HIS A 54 3.39 11.91 4.71
CA HIS A 54 3.72 13.32 4.72
C HIS A 54 5.10 13.55 4.07
N VAL A 55 5.14 14.40 3.06
CA VAL A 55 6.34 14.65 2.25
C VAL A 55 6.72 16.12 2.21
N GLY A 56 8.02 16.38 2.28
CA GLY A 56 8.61 17.71 2.18
C GLY A 56 9.25 18.00 0.82
N PRO A 57 9.80 19.21 0.62
CA PRO A 57 10.50 19.62 -0.59
C PRO A 57 11.89 18.98 -0.67
N ASN A 58 11.93 17.67 -0.87
CA ASN A 58 13.14 16.89 -1.02
C ASN A 58 12.97 15.83 -2.12
N VAL A 59 14.05 15.11 -2.43
CA VAL A 59 14.04 14.06 -3.46
C VAL A 59 13.00 12.98 -3.14
N ARG A 60 12.87 12.59 -1.87
CA ARG A 60 11.88 11.61 -1.42
C ARG A 60 10.46 12.03 -1.78
N GLY A 61 10.09 13.26 -1.42
CA GLY A 61 8.75 13.79 -1.68
C GLY A 61 8.43 13.95 -3.15
N ILE A 62 9.43 14.29 -3.98
CA ILE A 62 9.25 14.33 -5.43
C ILE A 62 9.03 12.93 -6.00
N LEU A 63 9.85 11.95 -5.61
CA LEU A 63 9.74 10.60 -6.14
C LEU A 63 8.40 9.95 -5.72
N LEU A 64 7.95 10.12 -4.47
CA LEU A 64 6.63 9.64 -4.04
C LEU A 64 5.48 10.32 -4.79
N ALA A 65 5.60 11.62 -5.09
CA ALA A 65 4.60 12.31 -5.90
C ALA A 65 4.56 11.82 -7.36
N LEU A 66 5.73 11.54 -7.95
CA LEU A 66 5.82 10.95 -9.29
C LEU A 66 5.22 9.53 -9.32
N VAL A 67 5.43 8.74 -8.28
CA VAL A 67 4.81 7.40 -8.13
C VAL A 67 3.29 7.49 -8.24
N GLU A 68 2.67 8.37 -7.45
CA GLU A 68 1.22 8.58 -7.47
C GLU A 68 0.71 9.08 -8.83
N ILE A 69 1.44 10.01 -9.47
CA ILE A 69 1.12 10.47 -10.83
C ILE A 69 1.17 9.30 -11.82
N TYR A 70 2.20 8.47 -11.74
CA TYR A 70 2.37 7.31 -12.62
C TYR A 70 1.34 6.22 -12.36
N GLN A 71 0.94 5.98 -11.11
CA GLN A 71 -0.18 5.09 -10.78
C GLN A 71 -1.48 5.55 -11.46
N ARG A 72 -1.85 6.83 -11.33
CA ARG A 72 -3.05 7.39 -11.98
C ARG A 72 -3.02 7.26 -13.51
N GLN A 73 -1.84 7.37 -14.11
CA GLN A 73 -1.64 7.19 -15.54
C GLN A 73 -1.48 5.71 -15.96
N LYS A 74 -1.54 4.76 -15.02
CA LYS A 74 -1.24 3.32 -15.23
C LYS A 74 0.16 3.05 -15.81
N ARG A 75 1.10 3.98 -15.58
CA ARG A 75 2.52 3.88 -15.97
C ARG A 75 3.31 3.11 -14.92
N TRP A 76 2.94 1.85 -14.73
CA TRP A 76 3.47 0.99 -13.66
C TRP A 76 5.00 0.89 -13.65
N LYS A 77 5.62 0.82 -14.84
CA LYS A 77 7.09 0.71 -14.96
C LYS A 77 7.81 1.92 -14.35
N ASP A 78 7.32 3.13 -14.65
CA ASP A 78 7.92 4.38 -14.20
C ASP A 78 7.74 4.55 -12.68
N ALA A 79 6.58 4.15 -12.16
CA ALA A 79 6.31 4.13 -10.72
C ALA A 79 7.26 3.15 -9.98
N ILE A 80 7.41 1.93 -10.50
CA ILE A 80 8.31 0.92 -9.95
C ILE A 80 9.77 1.39 -10.00
N GLU A 81 10.18 2.11 -11.05
CA GLU A 81 11.53 2.68 -11.14
C GLU A 81 11.77 3.73 -10.05
N CYS A 82 10.81 4.63 -9.83
CA CYS A 82 10.87 5.63 -8.76
C CYS A 82 10.99 4.97 -7.38
N LEU A 83 10.18 3.95 -7.10
CA LEU A 83 10.21 3.22 -5.83
C LEU A 83 11.48 2.38 -5.65
N ASN A 84 12.00 1.78 -6.72
CA ASN A 84 13.29 1.08 -6.67
C ASN A 84 14.43 2.05 -6.35
N ARG A 85 14.38 3.27 -6.87
CA ARG A 85 15.35 4.32 -6.53
C ARG A 85 15.23 4.72 -5.07
N LEU A 86 14.01 4.93 -4.58
CA LEU A 86 13.75 5.22 -3.17
C LEU A 86 14.24 4.10 -2.25
N LEU A 87 13.96 2.84 -2.59
CA LEU A 87 14.38 1.68 -1.81
C LEU A 87 15.91 1.54 -1.73
N ARG A 88 16.66 1.96 -2.77
CA ARG A 88 18.13 2.02 -2.69
C ARG A 88 18.64 3.11 -1.77
N LEU A 89 17.91 4.21 -1.64
CA LEU A 89 18.28 5.34 -0.77
C LEU A 89 17.91 5.06 0.68
N GLU A 90 16.77 4.41 0.90
CA GLU A 90 16.16 4.17 2.21
C GLU A 90 15.68 2.70 2.28
N PRO A 91 16.60 1.72 2.40
CA PRO A 91 16.27 0.28 2.29
C PRO A 91 15.34 -0.25 3.36
N ASP A 92 15.28 0.40 4.53
CA ASP A 92 14.50 -0.04 5.68
C ASP A 92 13.15 0.67 5.80
N ASP A 93 12.87 1.63 4.93
CA ASP A 93 11.65 2.42 5.00
C ASP A 93 10.41 1.60 4.61
N VAL A 94 9.56 1.36 5.60
CA VAL A 94 8.33 0.57 5.45
C VAL A 94 7.33 1.21 4.50
N VAL A 95 7.30 2.54 4.37
CA VAL A 95 6.40 3.25 3.45
C VAL A 95 6.79 2.95 2.00
N ILE A 96 8.09 2.96 1.69
CA ILE A 96 8.59 2.62 0.35
C ILE A 96 8.33 1.14 0.04
N LYS A 97 8.57 0.25 1.00
CA LYS A 97 8.28 -1.19 0.85
C LYS A 97 6.80 -1.45 0.61
N LEU A 98 5.91 -0.78 1.34
CA LEU A 98 4.46 -0.87 1.18
C LEU A 98 4.01 -0.38 -0.20
N SER A 99 4.39 0.85 -0.57
CA SER A 99 4.04 1.42 -1.88
C SER A 99 4.51 0.54 -3.03
N LEU A 100 5.70 -0.07 -2.91
CA LEU A 100 6.22 -0.99 -3.92
C LEU A 100 5.46 -2.32 -3.94
N ALA A 101 5.06 -2.85 -2.79
CA ALA A 101 4.28 -4.08 -2.72
C ALA A 101 2.91 -3.93 -3.39
N GLU A 102 2.22 -2.82 -3.12
CA GLU A 102 0.94 -2.48 -3.77
C GLU A 102 1.09 -2.41 -5.29
N ILE A 103 1.96 -1.53 -5.79
CA ILE A 103 2.11 -1.33 -7.25
C ILE A 103 2.48 -2.62 -7.97
N LEU A 104 3.34 -3.45 -7.37
CA LEU A 104 3.70 -4.72 -7.98
C LEU A 104 2.49 -5.64 -8.13
N MET A 105 1.66 -5.73 -7.07
CA MET A 105 0.48 -6.58 -7.05
C MET A 105 -0.63 -6.07 -7.95
N GLU A 106 -0.76 -4.75 -8.13
CA GLU A 106 -1.70 -4.16 -9.09
C GLU A 106 -1.25 -4.32 -10.53
N ALA A 107 0.03 -4.07 -10.81
CA ALA A 107 0.56 -4.08 -12.18
C ALA A 107 0.55 -5.48 -12.80
N ARG A 108 0.75 -6.53 -11.99
CA ARG A 108 0.71 -7.93 -12.41
C ARG A 108 0.16 -8.81 -11.30
N THR A 109 -1.17 -8.92 -11.26
CA THR A 109 -1.95 -9.62 -10.22
C THR A 109 -1.56 -11.08 -10.03
N ASP A 110 -1.12 -11.78 -11.07
CA ASP A 110 -0.95 -13.25 -11.05
C ASP A 110 0.46 -13.71 -11.46
N ASP A 111 1.47 -12.84 -11.32
CA ASP A 111 2.87 -13.21 -11.56
C ASP A 111 3.51 -13.77 -10.27
N PRO A 112 3.94 -15.05 -10.24
CA PRO A 112 4.60 -15.62 -9.06
C PRO A 112 5.92 -14.93 -8.70
N ASN A 113 6.62 -14.31 -9.66
CA ASN A 113 7.83 -13.54 -9.38
C ASN A 113 7.52 -12.26 -8.61
N VAL A 114 6.40 -11.59 -8.95
CA VAL A 114 5.89 -10.45 -8.19
C VAL A 114 5.59 -10.87 -6.77
N CYS A 115 4.84 -11.96 -6.58
CA CYS A 115 4.50 -12.45 -5.25
C CYS A 115 5.76 -12.77 -4.42
N ARG A 116 6.76 -13.45 -5.01
CA ARG A 116 8.05 -13.70 -4.33
C ARG A 116 8.77 -12.41 -3.95
N ARG A 117 8.74 -11.39 -4.81
CA ARG A 117 9.35 -10.09 -4.53
C ARG A 117 8.63 -9.37 -3.38
N VAL A 118 7.30 -9.39 -3.34
CA VAL A 118 6.52 -8.82 -2.24
C VAL A 118 6.84 -9.51 -0.91
N VAL A 119 6.96 -10.84 -0.92
CA VAL A 119 7.37 -11.59 0.29
C VAL A 119 8.75 -11.16 0.80
N ARG A 120 9.72 -10.94 -0.10
CA ARG A 120 11.05 -10.44 0.25
C ARG A 120 11.03 -9.00 0.77
N LEU A 121 10.21 -8.13 0.18
CA LEU A 121 10.06 -6.74 0.67
C LEU A 121 9.58 -6.69 2.13
N ALA A 122 8.75 -7.66 2.52
CA ALA A 122 8.20 -7.78 3.87
C ALA A 122 8.98 -8.75 4.77
N GLU A 123 10.25 -9.05 4.46
CA GLU A 123 11.13 -9.84 5.32
C GLU A 123 11.48 -9.06 6.60
N GLY A 124 11.44 -9.73 7.76
CA GLY A 124 11.73 -9.12 9.06
C GLY A 124 10.70 -8.08 9.57
N VAL A 125 9.64 -7.80 8.80
CA VAL A 125 8.61 -6.83 9.18
C VAL A 125 7.76 -7.38 10.33
N GLU A 126 7.69 -6.63 11.41
CA GLU A 126 6.85 -6.91 12.58
C GLU A 126 5.65 -5.95 12.65
N ASN A 127 4.57 -6.35 13.33
CA ASN A 127 3.32 -5.58 13.45
C ASN A 127 3.46 -4.41 14.44
N GLU A 128 4.18 -3.37 14.06
CA GLU A 128 4.46 -2.21 14.90
C GLU A 128 3.43 -1.10 14.71
N SER A 129 3.23 -0.67 13.46
CA SER A 129 2.29 0.39 13.07
C SER A 129 1.28 -0.08 12.01
N GLU A 130 0.32 0.77 11.68
CA GLU A 130 -0.68 0.52 10.63
C GLU A 130 0.00 0.17 9.30
N ILE A 131 1.01 0.95 8.91
CA ILE A 131 1.81 0.74 7.69
C ILE A 131 2.47 -0.65 7.67
N HIS A 132 2.97 -1.12 8.82
CA HIS A 132 3.55 -2.46 8.93
C HIS A 132 2.47 -3.54 8.76
N ALA A 133 1.31 -3.36 9.38
CA ALA A 133 0.19 -4.29 9.25
C ALA A 133 -0.36 -4.34 7.81
N THR A 134 -0.41 -3.21 7.10
CA THR A 134 -0.77 -3.17 5.67
C THR A 134 0.28 -3.90 4.82
N LEU A 135 1.57 -3.73 5.08
CA LEU A 135 2.61 -4.49 4.36
C LEU A 135 2.52 -6.00 4.65
N LEU A 136 2.16 -6.39 5.88
CA LEU A 136 1.88 -7.79 6.22
C LEU A 136 0.64 -8.33 5.50
N LEU A 137 -0.40 -7.51 5.27
CA LEU A 137 -1.55 -7.88 4.44
C LEU A 137 -1.10 -8.21 3.01
N TYR A 138 -0.28 -7.36 2.37
CA TYR A 138 0.26 -7.65 1.03
C TYR A 138 1.14 -8.90 1.00
N LYS A 139 1.96 -9.11 2.04
CA LYS A 139 2.74 -10.35 2.20
C LYS A 139 1.83 -11.58 2.25
N ALA A 140 0.73 -11.53 2.99
CA ALA A 140 -0.22 -12.63 3.09
C ALA A 140 -0.93 -12.89 1.76
N LYS A 141 -1.42 -11.85 1.07
CA LYS A 141 -2.00 -11.93 -0.28
C LYS A 141 -1.03 -12.61 -1.25
N ALA A 142 0.24 -12.21 -1.23
CA ALA A 142 1.28 -12.82 -2.07
C ALA A 142 1.56 -14.29 -1.72
N LEU A 143 1.62 -14.64 -0.43
CA LEU A 143 1.80 -16.03 0.01
C LEU A 143 0.62 -16.92 -0.40
N ARG A 144 -0.63 -16.43 -0.28
CA ARG A 144 -1.83 -17.14 -0.71
C ARG A 144 -1.83 -17.38 -2.23
N LYS A 145 -1.48 -16.37 -3.02
CA LYS A 145 -1.30 -16.51 -4.48
C LYS A 145 -0.19 -17.49 -4.88
N LEU A 146 0.78 -17.73 -4.00
CA LEU A 146 1.82 -18.76 -4.17
C LEU A 146 1.39 -20.13 -3.62
N HIS A 147 0.14 -20.29 -3.18
CA HIS A 147 -0.40 -21.48 -2.52
C HIS A 147 0.31 -21.86 -1.20
N LEU A 148 1.00 -20.90 -0.57
CA LEU A 148 1.67 -21.05 0.72
C LEU A 148 0.71 -20.67 1.86
N ASN A 149 -0.45 -21.33 1.91
CA ASN A 149 -1.60 -20.90 2.70
C ASN A 149 -1.35 -20.93 4.21
N GLU A 150 -0.56 -21.88 4.71
CA GLU A 150 -0.19 -21.91 6.14
C GLU A 150 0.65 -20.70 6.54
N ALA A 151 1.62 -20.32 5.71
CA ALA A 151 2.44 -19.14 5.94
C ALA A 151 1.60 -17.86 5.86
N ALA A 152 0.66 -17.78 4.89
CA ALA A 152 -0.28 -16.66 4.79
C ALA A 152 -1.14 -16.52 6.06
N ARG A 153 -1.68 -17.63 6.56
CA ARG A 153 -2.45 -17.68 7.82
C ARG A 153 -1.64 -17.16 9.00
N ASP A 154 -0.38 -17.57 9.11
CA ASP A 154 0.48 -17.21 10.23
C ASP A 154 0.84 -15.71 10.20
N VAL A 155 1.09 -15.16 9.00
CA VAL A 155 1.29 -13.71 8.81
C VAL A 155 0.03 -12.93 9.21
N LEU A 156 -1.15 -13.33 8.75
CA LEU A 156 -2.42 -12.66 9.10
C LEU A 156 -2.72 -12.76 10.59
N THR A 157 -2.42 -13.90 11.21
CA THR A 157 -2.54 -14.09 12.65
C THR A 157 -1.67 -13.08 13.40
N LYS A 158 -0.43 -12.87 12.97
CA LYS A 158 0.46 -11.85 13.57
C LYS A 158 -0.04 -10.42 13.31
N ALA A 159 -0.49 -10.12 12.09
CA ALA A 159 -1.02 -8.80 11.72
C ALA A 159 -2.28 -8.42 12.53
N LEU A 160 -3.12 -9.39 12.89
CA LEU A 160 -4.34 -9.17 13.68
C LEU A 160 -4.13 -9.19 15.21
N ARG A 161 -2.91 -9.43 15.72
CA ARG A 161 -2.63 -9.40 17.18
C ARG A 161 -2.80 -8.01 17.78
N ARG A 162 -2.53 -6.94 17.03
CA ARG A 162 -2.70 -5.56 17.46
C ARG A 162 -3.84 -4.91 16.68
N LYS A 163 -4.87 -4.49 17.41
CA LYS A 163 -6.04 -3.79 16.86
C LYS A 163 -6.06 -2.31 17.20
N LYS A 164 -5.45 -1.93 18.32
CA LYS A 164 -5.34 -0.54 18.74
C LYS A 164 -4.55 0.24 17.68
N ASP A 165 -5.01 1.45 17.37
CA ASP A 165 -4.36 2.36 16.43
C ASP A 165 -4.25 1.74 15.02
N ARG A 166 -5.30 1.02 14.60
CA ARG A 166 -5.51 0.51 13.24
C ARG A 166 -6.85 1.00 12.75
N CYS A 167 -6.91 1.50 11.52
CA CYS A 167 -8.16 1.85 10.89
C CYS A 167 -9.04 0.59 10.69
N GLU A 168 -10.36 0.78 10.77
CA GLU A 168 -11.32 -0.32 10.62
C GLU A 168 -11.22 -0.98 9.25
N GLU A 169 -10.89 -0.21 8.21
CA GLU A 169 -10.74 -0.73 6.85
C GLU A 169 -9.62 -1.76 6.73
N LEU A 170 -8.45 -1.48 7.32
CA LEU A 170 -7.36 -2.44 7.39
C LEU A 170 -7.74 -3.70 8.18
N LEU A 171 -8.46 -3.55 9.31
CA LEU A 171 -8.89 -4.69 10.11
C LEU A 171 -9.85 -5.59 9.34
N ARG A 172 -10.76 -5.00 8.56
CA ARG A 172 -11.67 -5.72 7.66
C ARG A 172 -10.90 -6.44 6.56
N ALA A 173 -9.98 -5.77 5.88
CA ALA A 173 -9.16 -6.36 4.83
C ALA A 173 -8.31 -7.55 5.33
N LEU A 174 -7.73 -7.43 6.53
CA LEU A 174 -6.99 -8.52 7.18
C LEU A 174 -7.89 -9.72 7.52
N ARG A 175 -9.12 -9.48 8.00
CA ARG A 175 -10.08 -10.55 8.31
C ARG A 175 -10.58 -11.23 7.04
N TYR A 176 -10.89 -10.46 6.02
CA TYR A 176 -11.34 -10.95 4.73
C TYR A 176 -10.26 -11.84 4.09
N GLU A 177 -9.02 -11.37 4.00
CA GLU A 177 -7.92 -12.16 3.46
C GLU A 177 -7.71 -13.44 4.29
N ARG A 178 -7.88 -13.38 5.62
CA ARG A 178 -7.77 -14.57 6.49
C ARG A 178 -8.90 -15.56 6.27
N ALA A 179 -10.11 -15.09 5.97
CA ALA A 179 -11.21 -15.96 5.57
C ALA A 179 -10.87 -16.70 4.27
N LEU A 180 -10.37 -16.00 3.25
CA LEU A 180 -9.93 -16.61 1.99
C LEU A 180 -8.83 -17.66 2.22
N VAL A 181 -7.83 -17.35 3.04
CA VAL A 181 -6.79 -18.33 3.40
C VAL A 181 -7.38 -19.56 4.11
N TYR A 182 -8.37 -19.38 5.00
CA TYR A 182 -9.03 -20.52 5.64
C TYR A 182 -9.84 -21.36 4.65
N GLU A 183 -10.48 -20.77 3.65
CA GLU A 183 -11.14 -21.49 2.57
C GLU A 183 -10.13 -22.30 1.75
N ASP A 184 -9.02 -21.68 1.36
CA ASP A 184 -7.94 -22.33 0.61
C ASP A 184 -7.25 -23.46 1.41
N LEU A 185 -7.41 -23.48 2.74
CA LEU A 185 -6.97 -24.57 3.64
C LEU A 185 -8.07 -25.60 3.95
N GLY A 186 -9.28 -25.46 3.42
CA GLY A 186 -10.43 -26.32 3.75
C GLY A 186 -10.99 -26.13 5.17
N GLN A 187 -10.60 -25.05 5.86
CA GLN A 187 -11.01 -24.75 7.24
C GLN A 187 -12.34 -23.99 7.28
N HIS A 188 -13.39 -24.55 6.67
CA HIS A 188 -14.68 -23.88 6.42
C HIS A 188 -15.32 -23.26 7.67
N LYS A 189 -15.26 -23.93 8.83
CA LYS A 189 -15.80 -23.38 10.10
C LYS A 189 -15.10 -22.07 10.50
N ARG A 190 -13.78 -21.99 10.32
CA ARG A 190 -13.00 -20.79 10.65
C ARG A 190 -13.21 -19.68 9.64
N ALA A 191 -13.24 -20.02 8.34
CA ALA A 191 -13.58 -19.07 7.28
C ALA A 191 -14.94 -18.42 7.55
N ARG A 192 -15.98 -19.24 7.79
CA ARG A 192 -17.32 -18.76 8.10
C ARG A 192 -17.35 -17.84 9.32
N SER A 193 -16.64 -18.18 10.39
CA SER A 193 -16.58 -17.33 11.60
C SER A 193 -15.95 -15.95 11.34
N GLU A 194 -14.95 -15.85 10.45
CA GLU A 194 -14.38 -14.56 10.05
C GLU A 194 -15.37 -13.75 9.19
N LEU A 195 -16.01 -14.41 8.23
CA LEU A 195 -17.00 -13.78 7.34
C LEU A 195 -18.24 -13.28 8.08
N GLU A 196 -18.78 -14.05 9.03
CA GLU A 196 -19.95 -13.64 9.83
C GLU A 196 -19.66 -12.39 10.68
N LYS A 197 -18.46 -12.30 11.26
CA LYS A 197 -18.02 -11.09 11.98
C LYS A 197 -17.91 -9.90 11.05
N LEU A 198 -17.32 -10.11 9.87
CA LEU A 198 -17.15 -9.07 8.88
C LEU A 198 -18.50 -8.58 8.34
N TYR A 199 -19.44 -9.48 8.08
CA TYR A 199 -20.80 -9.15 7.64
C TYR A 199 -21.58 -8.37 8.70
N ALA A 200 -21.44 -8.72 9.99
CA ALA A 200 -22.09 -7.99 11.08
C ALA A 200 -21.59 -6.54 11.19
N GLU A 201 -20.34 -6.27 10.82
CA GLU A 201 -19.71 -4.95 10.86
C GLU A 201 -19.92 -4.16 9.54
N ALA A 202 -19.89 -4.85 8.40
CA ALA A 202 -19.99 -4.28 7.06
C ALA A 202 -20.67 -5.29 6.09
N PRO A 203 -22.01 -5.28 6.00
CA PRO A 203 -22.78 -6.24 5.19
C PRO A 203 -22.42 -6.24 3.70
N ASP A 204 -22.02 -5.07 3.17
CA ASP A 204 -21.69 -4.85 1.76
C ASP A 204 -20.19 -5.03 1.45
N TYR A 205 -19.41 -5.56 2.40
CA TYR A 205 -17.97 -5.72 2.21
C TYR A 205 -17.66 -6.81 1.17
N GLU A 206 -17.03 -6.41 0.05
CA GLU A 206 -16.57 -7.32 -1.01
C GLU A 206 -17.67 -8.31 -1.46
N ASP A 207 -17.38 -9.61 -1.44
CA ASP A 207 -18.32 -10.69 -1.76
C ASP A 207 -18.77 -11.48 -0.51
N VAL A 208 -18.60 -10.91 0.69
CA VAL A 208 -18.85 -11.60 1.98
C VAL A 208 -20.27 -12.16 2.08
N ALA A 209 -21.28 -11.38 1.72
CA ALA A 209 -22.68 -11.83 1.71
C ALA A 209 -22.87 -13.06 0.79
N ALA A 210 -22.20 -13.05 -0.38
CA ALA A 210 -22.25 -14.16 -1.33
C ALA A 210 -21.57 -15.41 -0.75
N ARG A 211 -20.40 -15.26 -0.13
CA ARG A 211 -19.67 -16.37 0.52
C ARG A 211 -20.43 -16.98 1.70
N LEU A 212 -21.25 -16.17 2.38
CA LEU A 212 -22.12 -16.65 3.46
C LEU A 212 -23.41 -17.31 2.96
N GLY A 213 -23.73 -17.20 1.66
CA GLY A 213 -24.96 -17.70 1.06
C GLY A 213 -26.18 -16.81 1.33
N LEU A 214 -25.97 -15.50 1.54
CA LEU A 214 -27.01 -14.53 1.91
C LEU A 214 -27.54 -13.69 0.74
N ARG A 215 -27.15 -13.99 -0.51
CA ARG A 215 -27.71 -13.25 -1.66
C ARG A 215 -29.22 -13.53 -1.77
N GLU A 216 -29.99 -12.46 -1.84
CA GLU A 216 -31.38 -12.52 -2.31
C GLU A 216 -31.41 -13.05 -3.76
N SER A 217 -32.47 -13.77 -4.08
CA SER A 217 -32.68 -14.42 -5.39
C SER A 217 -32.95 -13.38 -6.48
#